data_AF-A0ABC9B8Y4-F1
#
_entry.id   AF-A0ABC9B8Y4-F1
#
_cell.length_a   1.000
_cell.length_b   1.000
_cell.length_c   1.000
_cell.angle_alpha   90.00
_cell.angle_beta   90.00
_cell.angle_gamma   90.00
#
_symmetry.space_group_name_H-M   'P 1'
#
loop_
_entity.id
_entity.type
_entity.pdbx_description
1 polymer ?
#
loop_
_entity_poly.entity_id
_entity_poly.type
_entity_poly.pdbx_seq_one_letter_code
_entity_poly.pdbx_strand_id
1 'polypeptide(L)'
;MADARAGADPAASGWKGWLGGKAQSWFNYLTTKEYESNEDCKTPKQIKDRARARLQGYAAMCLVGLGTMHWGGAAKVLEHMAGMSQANKEWTNTCVRFLTISFICSLLGLAAGTFPTTAPWALFFGGLGAWQSMLFVIALFHLETMEYYVDPNDAKYSFYVSATVFSFYWSHTAQDPLFLHAFGKIVAGALCNLFFAIRWLWECKGALGRWIWKIMCCSANPRNLLPFRVNHRRNS
;
A
#
# COMPACT_ATOMS: atom_id res chain seq x y z
N MET A 1 56.25 29.60 2.04
CA MET A 1 55.31 29.38 3.16
C MET A 1 54.49 28.15 2.82
N ALA A 2 54.48 27.18 3.72
CA ALA A 2 53.91 25.86 3.53
C ALA A 2 52.39 25.92 3.72
N ASP A 3 51.62 25.61 2.68
CA ASP A 3 50.20 25.34 2.81
C ASP A 3 49.99 23.83 2.99
N ALA A 4 49.66 23.49 4.23
CA ALA A 4 49.28 22.16 4.67
C ALA A 4 47.98 21.73 3.95
N ARG A 5 48.10 20.82 2.99
CA ARG A 5 46.97 20.00 2.53
C ARG A 5 46.62 19.03 3.65
N ALA A 6 45.69 19.42 4.51
CA ALA A 6 44.96 18.49 5.35
C ALA A 6 44.12 17.59 4.44
N GLY A 7 44.63 16.40 4.17
CA GLY A 7 43.85 15.32 3.56
C GLY A 7 42.70 14.99 4.49
N ALA A 8 41.48 15.33 4.07
CA ALA A 8 40.28 14.83 4.72
C ALA A 8 40.24 13.31 4.52
N ASP A 9 40.44 12.60 5.61
CA ASP A 9 40.42 11.15 5.71
C ASP A 9 39.01 10.62 5.40
N PRO A 10 38.78 9.82 4.34
CA PRO A 10 37.44 9.35 3.97
C PRO A 10 36.82 8.39 5.01
N ALA A 11 37.62 7.93 5.99
CA ALA A 11 37.20 7.03 7.06
C ALA A 11 36.34 7.71 8.16
N ALA A 12 36.29 9.06 8.23
CA ALA A 12 35.51 9.78 9.24
C ALA A 12 34.01 9.89 8.91
N SER A 13 33.56 9.43 7.73
CA SER A 13 32.16 9.38 7.32
C SER A 13 31.44 8.10 7.79
N GLY A 14 31.74 7.69 9.03
CA GLY A 14 31.31 6.43 9.65
C GLY A 14 29.81 6.19 9.62
N TRP A 15 29.41 4.92 9.82
CA TRP A 15 28.06 4.31 9.84
C TRP A 15 26.83 5.22 9.97
N LYS A 16 26.87 6.32 10.74
CA LYS A 16 25.84 7.38 10.74
C LYS A 16 25.64 8.06 9.38
N GLY A 17 26.70 8.34 8.62
CA GLY A 17 26.62 8.88 7.25
C GLY A 17 26.01 7.88 6.27
N TRP A 18 26.34 6.59 6.41
CA TRP A 18 25.77 5.51 5.60
C TRP A 18 24.29 5.24 5.93
N LEU A 19 23.93 5.22 7.22
CA LEU A 19 22.53 5.11 7.67
C LEU A 19 21.72 6.35 7.28
N GLY A 20 22.30 7.55 7.41
CA GLY A 20 21.70 8.80 6.98
C GLY A 20 21.44 8.83 5.48
N GLY A 21 22.41 8.42 4.65
CA GLY A 21 22.27 8.33 3.20
C GLY A 21 21.20 7.32 2.77
N LYS A 22 21.11 6.16 3.43
CA LYS A 22 20.06 5.17 3.17
C LYS A 22 18.67 5.64 3.61
N ALA A 23 18.57 6.28 4.78
CA ALA A 23 17.31 6.83 5.26
C ALA A 23 16.81 7.95 4.35
N GLN A 24 17.69 8.84 3.89
CA GLN A 24 17.37 9.90 2.94
C GLN A 24 16.91 9.33 1.58
N SER A 25 17.63 8.34 1.06
CA SER A 25 17.28 7.67 -0.20
C SER A 25 15.94 6.94 -0.11
N TRP A 26 15.67 6.26 1.00
CA TRP A 26 14.40 5.59 1.24
C TRP A 26 13.24 6.58 1.41
N PHE A 27 13.44 7.67 2.15
CA PHE A 27 12.45 8.73 2.30
C PHE A 27 12.14 9.39 0.96
N ASN A 28 13.16 9.65 0.15
CA ASN A 28 12.99 10.15 -1.21
C ASN A 28 12.20 9.16 -2.07
N TYR A 29 12.47 7.85 -2.01
CA TYR A 29 11.69 6.85 -2.74
C TYR A 29 10.19 6.85 -2.34
N LEU A 30 9.88 7.02 -1.06
CA LEU A 30 8.50 7.06 -0.56
C LEU A 30 7.75 8.33 -0.96
N THR A 31 8.46 9.45 -1.01
CA THR A 31 7.88 10.77 -1.29
C THR A 31 7.96 11.18 -2.75
N THR A 32 8.78 10.51 -3.56
CA THR A 32 8.84 10.74 -5.00
C THR A 32 7.61 10.14 -5.65
N LYS A 33 6.83 10.99 -6.30
CA LYS A 33 5.69 10.60 -7.11
C LYS A 33 6.19 10.14 -8.48
N GLU A 34 5.74 8.98 -8.95
CA GLU A 34 6.24 8.35 -10.18
C GLU A 34 5.90 9.18 -11.42
N TYR A 35 4.83 9.98 -11.38
CA TYR A 35 4.51 10.89 -12.46
C TYR A 35 5.44 12.12 -12.52
N GLU A 36 6.20 12.38 -11.45
CA GLU A 36 7.24 13.41 -11.35
C GLU A 36 8.63 12.86 -11.69
N SER A 37 8.87 11.55 -11.50
CA SER A 37 10.19 10.92 -11.72
C SER A 37 10.51 10.57 -13.18
N ASN A 38 9.52 10.49 -14.06
CA ASN A 38 9.69 10.11 -15.47
C ASN A 38 9.96 11.33 -16.40
N GLU A 39 10.81 12.28 -16.00
CA GLU A 39 10.97 13.56 -16.72
C GLU A 39 12.40 13.85 -17.18
N ASP A 40 12.80 13.20 -18.27
CA ASP A 40 13.65 13.86 -19.24
C ASP A 40 12.84 14.99 -19.89
N CYS A 41 13.05 16.23 -19.42
CA CYS A 41 12.57 17.50 -19.97
C CYS A 41 11.04 17.73 -20.03
N LYS A 42 10.40 18.18 -18.93
CA LYS A 42 9.13 18.92 -19.02
C LYS A 42 9.28 20.39 -18.67
N THR A 43 8.64 21.24 -19.47
CA THR A 43 8.57 22.68 -19.21
C THR A 43 7.68 22.95 -17.99
N PRO A 44 7.89 24.05 -17.23
CA PRO A 44 7.04 24.42 -16.09
C PRO A 44 5.54 24.53 -16.44
N LYS A 45 5.23 24.84 -17.71
CA LYS A 45 3.86 24.91 -18.22
C LYS A 45 3.20 23.52 -18.27
N GLN A 46 3.91 22.51 -18.79
CA GLN A 46 3.40 21.14 -18.89
C GLN A 46 3.13 20.52 -17.51
N ILE A 47 3.95 20.83 -16.51
CA ILE A 47 3.75 20.38 -15.12
C ILE A 47 2.44 20.97 -14.56
N LYS A 48 2.22 22.29 -14.76
CA LYS A 48 0.99 22.97 -14.33
C LYS A 48 -0.26 22.42 -15.04
N ASP A 49 -0.17 22.17 -16.34
CA ASP A 49 -1.29 21.65 -17.13
C ASP A 49 -1.66 20.22 -16.69
N ARG A 50 -0.68 19.37 -16.39
CA ARG A 50 -0.91 18.03 -15.82
C ARG A 50 -1.57 18.10 -14.45
N ALA A 51 -1.08 18.96 -13.56
CA ALA A 51 -1.68 19.15 -12.23
C ALA A 51 -3.14 19.60 -12.35
N ARG A 52 -3.44 20.52 -13.27
CA ARG A 52 -4.81 20.97 -13.56
C ARG A 52 -5.70 19.84 -14.08
N ALA A 53 -5.21 19.02 -15.01
CA ALA A 53 -5.97 17.88 -15.53
C ALA A 53 -6.31 16.86 -14.43
N ARG A 54 -5.37 16.59 -13.51
CA ARG A 54 -5.63 15.75 -12.32
C ARG A 54 -6.71 16.34 -11.43
N LEU A 55 -6.61 17.63 -11.13
CA LEU A 55 -7.59 18.35 -10.32
C LEU A 55 -8.99 18.32 -10.92
N GLN A 56 -9.12 18.43 -12.24
CA GLN A 56 -10.39 18.26 -12.94
C GLN A 56 -10.94 16.85 -12.79
N GLY A 57 -10.09 15.83 -12.93
CA GLY A 57 -10.48 14.43 -12.67
C GLY A 57 -10.97 14.21 -11.24
N TYR A 58 -10.25 14.75 -10.25
CA TYR A 58 -10.65 14.69 -8.85
C TYR A 58 -11.97 15.42 -8.59
N ALA A 59 -12.16 16.62 -9.15
CA ALA A 59 -13.41 17.36 -9.04
C ALA A 59 -14.60 16.59 -9.61
N ALA A 60 -14.42 15.93 -10.77
CA ALA A 60 -15.45 15.09 -11.36
C ALA A 60 -15.83 13.91 -10.45
N MET A 61 -14.85 13.23 -9.84
CA MET A 61 -15.13 12.17 -8.87
C MET A 61 -15.84 12.70 -7.63
N CYS A 62 -15.42 13.85 -7.09
CA CYS A 62 -16.12 14.52 -5.98
C CYS A 62 -17.59 14.80 -6.32
N LEU A 63 -17.87 15.31 -7.53
CA LEU A 63 -19.24 15.56 -7.99
C LEU A 63 -20.07 14.28 -8.07
N VAL A 64 -19.48 13.17 -8.53
CA VAL A 64 -20.16 11.88 -8.55
C VAL A 64 -20.58 11.47 -7.13
N GLY A 65 -19.67 11.45 -6.15
CA GLY A 65 -20.07 11.03 -4.80
C GLY A 65 -21.05 12.01 -4.14
N LEU A 66 -20.87 13.32 -4.32
CA LEU A 66 -21.86 14.33 -3.84
C LEU A 66 -23.24 14.11 -4.47
N GLY A 67 -23.28 13.81 -5.76
CA GLY A 67 -24.51 13.47 -6.49
C GLY A 67 -25.15 12.21 -5.91
N THR A 68 -24.39 11.13 -5.71
CA THR A 68 -24.93 9.89 -5.13
C THR A 68 -25.45 10.07 -3.70
N MET A 69 -24.85 10.96 -2.90
CA MET A 69 -25.36 11.29 -1.58
C MET A 69 -26.75 11.96 -1.64
N HIS A 70 -26.93 12.89 -2.58
CA HIS A 70 -28.21 13.59 -2.76
C HIS A 70 -29.29 12.71 -3.40
N TRP A 71 -28.92 11.79 -4.31
CA TRP A 71 -29.88 10.99 -5.08
C TRP A 71 -30.52 9.82 -4.33
N GLY A 72 -30.22 9.63 -3.04
CA GLY A 72 -30.85 8.58 -2.23
C GLY A 72 -30.02 8.12 -1.04
N GLY A 73 -28.71 8.35 -1.05
CA GLY A 73 -27.82 7.84 0.00
C GLY A 73 -28.14 8.33 1.41
N ALA A 74 -28.51 9.60 1.57
CA ALA A 74 -28.87 10.14 2.89
C ALA A 74 -30.21 9.59 3.42
N ALA A 75 -31.22 9.47 2.56
CA ALA A 75 -32.55 8.96 2.94
C ALA A 75 -32.48 7.48 3.34
N LYS A 76 -31.69 6.69 2.62
CA LYS A 76 -31.55 5.25 2.87
C LYS A 76 -30.78 4.93 4.15
N VAL A 77 -29.75 5.72 4.44
CA VAL A 77 -29.04 5.68 5.73
C VAL A 77 -29.99 5.99 6.89
N LEU A 78 -30.88 6.98 6.73
CA LEU A 78 -31.90 7.34 7.73
C LEU A 78 -32.98 6.26 7.91
N GLU A 79 -33.47 5.68 6.82
CA GLU A 79 -34.45 4.59 6.83
C GLU A 79 -33.91 3.36 7.57
N HIS A 80 -32.66 2.98 7.32
CA HIS A 80 -31.99 1.90 8.03
C HIS A 80 -31.85 2.19 9.53
N MET A 81 -31.67 3.44 9.98
CA MET A 81 -31.57 3.74 11.42
C MET A 81 -32.89 3.54 12.16
N ALA A 82 -34.02 3.77 11.50
CA ALA A 82 -35.33 3.83 12.14
C ALA A 82 -35.83 2.46 12.62
N GLY A 83 -35.36 1.36 12.00
CA GLY A 83 -35.83 0.00 12.27
C GLY A 83 -34.92 -0.89 13.13
N MET A 84 -33.79 -0.38 13.64
CA MET A 84 -32.70 -1.24 14.13
C MET A 84 -32.52 -1.32 15.66
N SER A 85 -32.03 -2.47 16.14
CA SER A 85 -31.72 -2.76 17.57
C SER A 85 -30.61 -1.87 18.14
N GLN A 86 -30.45 -1.82 19.46
CA GLN A 86 -29.52 -0.90 20.15
C GLN A 86 -28.05 -1.03 19.68
N ALA A 87 -27.56 -2.24 19.41
CA ALA A 87 -26.21 -2.48 18.90
C ALA A 87 -26.01 -1.95 17.46
N ASN A 88 -27.07 -1.99 16.66
CA ASN A 88 -27.05 -1.48 15.31
C ASN A 88 -27.10 0.06 15.25
N LYS A 89 -27.61 0.73 16.30
CA LYS A 89 -27.60 2.20 16.40
C LYS A 89 -26.17 2.76 16.52
N GLU A 90 -25.27 2.06 17.20
CA GLU A 90 -23.87 2.49 17.33
C GLU A 90 -23.11 2.38 16.00
N TRP A 91 -23.29 1.26 15.31
CA TRP A 91 -22.75 1.06 13.96
C TRP A 91 -23.26 2.14 13.00
N THR A 92 -24.57 2.40 13.04
CA THR A 92 -25.22 3.42 12.23
C THR A 92 -24.68 4.82 12.51
N ASN A 93 -24.51 5.19 13.79
CA ASN A 93 -23.87 6.46 14.17
C ASN A 93 -22.44 6.57 13.63
N THR A 94 -21.70 5.46 13.60
CA THR A 94 -20.36 5.41 13.01
C THR A 94 -20.41 5.65 11.51
N CYS A 95 -21.36 5.03 10.80
CA CYS A 95 -21.61 5.29 9.38
C CYS A 95 -21.94 6.76 9.13
N VAL A 96 -22.88 7.37 9.87
CA VAL A 96 -23.25 8.79 9.71
C VAL A 96 -22.04 9.72 9.85
N ARG A 97 -21.20 9.49 10.87
CA ARG A 97 -19.96 10.25 11.06
C ARG A 97 -19.01 10.09 9.88
N PHE A 98 -18.82 8.87 9.41
CA PHE A 98 -17.99 8.58 8.23
C PHE A 98 -18.51 9.27 6.97
N LEU A 99 -19.82 9.20 6.69
CA LEU A 99 -20.42 9.84 5.52
C LEU A 99 -20.33 11.37 5.60
N THR A 100 -20.48 11.94 6.80
CA THR A 100 -20.32 13.39 7.03
C THR A 100 -18.89 13.84 6.75
N ILE A 101 -17.89 13.10 7.22
CA ILE A 101 -16.49 13.38 6.93
C ILE A 101 -16.23 13.25 5.43
N SER A 102 -16.74 12.19 4.81
CA SER A 102 -16.60 11.95 3.36
C SER A 102 -17.19 13.10 2.53
N PHE A 103 -18.34 13.63 2.96
CA PHE A 103 -19.00 14.77 2.35
C PHE A 103 -18.16 16.05 2.44
N ILE A 104 -17.68 16.39 3.65
CA ILE A 104 -16.81 17.56 3.86
C ILE A 104 -15.54 17.44 3.02
N CYS A 105 -14.90 16.27 3.01
CA CYS A 105 -13.72 16.02 2.19
C CYS A 105 -14.02 16.18 0.69
N SER A 106 -15.16 15.68 0.21
CA SER A 106 -15.58 15.82 -1.19
C SER A 106 -15.82 17.28 -1.57
N LEU A 107 -16.43 18.08 -0.69
CA LEU A 107 -16.60 19.53 -0.88
C LEU A 107 -15.26 20.26 -0.93
N LEU A 108 -14.34 19.95 -0.02
CA LEU A 108 -12.98 20.53 -0.03
C LEU A 108 -12.23 20.16 -1.31
N GLY A 109 -12.34 18.90 -1.76
CA GLY A 109 -11.73 18.45 -3.01
C GLY A 109 -12.34 19.12 -4.24
N LEU A 110 -13.66 19.33 -4.25
CA LEU A 110 -14.35 20.05 -5.32
C LEU A 110 -13.93 21.53 -5.37
N ALA A 111 -13.83 22.19 -4.20
CA ALA A 111 -13.35 23.56 -4.10
C ALA A 111 -11.89 23.67 -4.58
N ALA A 112 -11.03 22.72 -4.19
CA ALA A 112 -9.65 22.65 -4.66
C ALA A 112 -9.54 22.44 -6.18
N GLY A 113 -10.43 21.66 -6.78
CA GLY A 113 -10.49 21.47 -8.22
C GLY A 113 -11.05 22.66 -8.99
N THR A 114 -12.00 23.38 -8.41
CA THR A 114 -12.62 24.58 -9.00
C THR A 114 -11.72 25.82 -8.91
N PHE A 115 -11.01 25.98 -7.80
CA PHE A 115 -10.14 27.13 -7.53
C PHE A 115 -8.67 26.71 -7.33
N PRO A 116 -8.03 26.06 -8.32
CA PRO A 116 -6.74 25.41 -8.14
C PRO A 116 -5.58 26.39 -7.93
N THR A 117 -5.74 27.66 -8.30
CA THR A 117 -4.70 28.70 -8.17
C THR A 117 -4.69 29.38 -6.81
N THR A 118 -5.80 29.32 -6.07
CA THR A 118 -5.95 29.97 -4.76
C THR A 118 -6.05 28.97 -3.62
N ALA A 119 -6.40 27.72 -3.90
CA ALA A 119 -6.48 26.66 -2.90
C ALA A 119 -5.06 26.20 -2.46
N PRO A 120 -4.71 26.33 -1.17
CA PRO A 120 -3.47 25.75 -0.66
C PRO A 120 -3.53 24.22 -0.79
N TRP A 121 -2.43 23.62 -1.25
CA TRP A 121 -2.33 22.17 -1.46
C TRP A 121 -3.49 21.58 -2.28
N ALA A 122 -3.89 22.24 -3.37
CA ALA A 122 -5.03 21.84 -4.19
C ALA A 122 -5.00 20.34 -4.56
N LEU A 123 -3.84 19.79 -4.96
CA LEU A 123 -3.70 18.37 -5.31
C LEU A 123 -3.97 17.43 -4.13
N PHE A 124 -3.54 17.80 -2.92
CA PHE A 124 -3.78 17.04 -1.70
C PHE A 124 -5.28 16.97 -1.41
N PHE A 125 -5.96 18.11 -1.35
CA PHE A 125 -7.39 18.16 -1.01
C PHE A 125 -8.26 17.60 -2.14
N GLY A 126 -7.88 17.85 -3.40
CA GLY A 126 -8.52 17.23 -4.56
C GLY A 126 -8.45 15.70 -4.49
N GLY A 127 -7.25 15.14 -4.33
CA GLY A 127 -7.06 13.70 -4.23
C GLY A 127 -7.74 13.08 -3.02
N LEU A 128 -7.66 13.72 -1.85
CA LEU A 128 -8.34 13.27 -0.63
C LEU A 128 -9.86 13.28 -0.79
N GLY A 129 -10.41 14.35 -1.35
CA GLY A 129 -11.84 14.48 -1.61
C GLY A 129 -12.34 13.41 -2.57
N ALA A 130 -11.63 13.20 -3.69
CA ALA A 130 -11.99 12.19 -4.67
C ALA A 130 -11.93 10.77 -4.09
N TRP A 131 -10.90 10.46 -3.30
CA TRP A 131 -10.79 9.19 -2.58
C TRP A 131 -11.96 8.95 -1.63
N GLN A 132 -12.29 9.95 -0.80
CA GLN A 132 -13.42 9.88 0.13
C GLN A 132 -14.76 9.76 -0.60
N SER A 133 -14.90 10.42 -1.75
CA SER A 133 -16.07 10.33 -2.61
C SER A 133 -16.31 8.92 -3.13
N MET A 134 -15.25 8.23 -3.54
CA MET A 134 -15.33 6.84 -4.01
C MET A 134 -15.57 5.85 -2.87
N LEU A 135 -14.94 6.06 -1.70
CA LEU A 135 -15.23 5.26 -0.50
C LEU A 135 -16.69 5.42 -0.06
N PHE A 136 -17.24 6.62 -0.19
CA PHE A 136 -18.65 6.87 0.06
C PHE A 136 -19.54 6.05 -0.88
N VAL A 137 -19.25 6.03 -2.18
CA VAL A 137 -20.03 5.23 -3.15
C VAL A 137 -19.96 3.73 -2.83
N ILE A 138 -18.77 3.21 -2.46
CA ILE A 138 -18.60 1.81 -2.04
C ILE A 138 -19.40 1.53 -0.76
N ALA A 139 -19.34 2.42 0.23
CA ALA A 139 -20.10 2.30 1.47
C ALA A 139 -21.61 2.26 1.21
N LEU A 140 -22.10 3.15 0.34
CA LEU A 140 -23.49 3.22 -0.03
C LEU A 140 -23.94 1.95 -0.75
N PHE A 141 -23.16 1.45 -1.70
CA PHE A 141 -23.45 0.18 -2.39
C PHE A 141 -23.60 -0.99 -1.40
N HIS A 142 -22.71 -1.11 -0.41
CA HIS A 142 -22.82 -2.18 0.60
C HIS A 142 -23.99 -1.97 1.56
N LEU A 143 -24.38 -0.73 1.84
CA LEU A 143 -25.56 -0.42 2.64
C LEU A 143 -26.85 -0.80 1.89
N GLU A 144 -26.96 -0.43 0.61
CA GLU A 144 -28.10 -0.78 -0.25
C GLU A 144 -28.22 -2.30 -0.47
N THR A 145 -27.09 -3.00 -0.55
CA THR A 145 -27.10 -4.45 -0.81
C THR A 145 -27.18 -5.30 0.46
N MET A 146 -27.17 -4.68 1.66
CA MET A 146 -27.11 -5.39 2.94
C MET A 146 -28.28 -6.38 3.13
N GLU A 147 -29.46 -6.04 2.63
CA GLU A 147 -30.66 -6.91 2.71
C GLU A 147 -30.52 -8.24 1.94
N TYR A 148 -29.60 -8.32 0.98
CA TYR A 148 -29.36 -9.52 0.19
C TYR A 148 -28.31 -10.47 0.80
N TYR A 149 -27.66 -10.06 1.90
CA TYR A 149 -26.71 -10.92 2.60
C TYR A 149 -27.43 -11.83 3.60
N VAL A 150 -26.93 -13.07 3.74
CA VAL A 150 -27.44 -14.03 4.72
C VAL A 150 -27.13 -13.57 6.15
N ASP A 151 -25.93 -13.02 6.38
CA ASP A 151 -25.55 -12.35 7.61
C ASP A 151 -25.24 -10.86 7.33
N PRO A 152 -25.89 -9.89 8.00
CA PRO A 152 -25.58 -8.47 7.88
C PRO A 152 -24.11 -8.09 8.16
N ASN A 153 -23.38 -8.92 8.91
CA ASN A 153 -21.95 -8.69 9.14
C ASN A 153 -21.10 -8.95 7.88
N ASP A 154 -21.55 -9.81 6.97
CA ASP A 154 -20.85 -10.07 5.71
C ASP A 154 -20.80 -8.82 4.83
N ALA A 155 -21.85 -8.00 4.83
CA ALA A 155 -21.86 -6.72 4.13
C ALA A 155 -20.80 -5.75 4.70
N LYS A 156 -20.59 -5.75 6.02
CA LYS A 156 -19.55 -4.93 6.68
C LYS A 156 -18.15 -5.41 6.30
N TYR A 157 -17.91 -6.72 6.34
CA TYR A 157 -16.62 -7.29 5.93
C TYR A 157 -16.33 -7.03 4.45
N SER A 158 -17.33 -7.19 3.59
CA SER A 158 -17.22 -6.92 2.17
C SER A 158 -16.88 -5.44 1.90
N PHE A 159 -17.52 -4.51 2.62
CA PHE A 159 -17.16 -3.09 2.59
C PHE A 159 -15.70 -2.87 2.97
N TYR A 160 -15.22 -3.42 4.09
CA TYR A 160 -13.84 -3.23 4.54
C TYR A 160 -12.82 -3.77 3.53
N VAL A 161 -13.09 -4.94 2.94
CA VAL A 161 -12.22 -5.52 1.91
C VAL A 161 -12.21 -4.63 0.66
N SER A 162 -13.38 -4.25 0.14
CA SER A 162 -13.50 -3.39 -1.04
C SER A 162 -12.84 -2.02 -0.84
N ALA A 163 -13.09 -1.37 0.30
CA ALA A 163 -12.50 -0.09 0.66
C ALA A 163 -10.97 -0.18 0.79
N THR A 164 -10.45 -1.29 1.35
CA THR A 164 -9.02 -1.53 1.49
C THR A 164 -8.34 -1.72 0.13
N VAL A 165 -8.89 -2.60 -0.71
CA VAL A 165 -8.37 -2.86 -2.08
C VAL A 165 -8.40 -1.58 -2.90
N PHE A 166 -9.51 -0.84 -2.86
CA PHE A 166 -9.62 0.45 -3.55
C PHE A 166 -8.60 1.47 -3.04
N SER A 167 -8.42 1.57 -1.72
CA SER A 167 -7.44 2.50 -1.14
C SER A 167 -6.01 2.18 -1.52
N PHE A 168 -5.65 0.89 -1.62
CA PHE A 168 -4.36 0.48 -2.16
C PHE A 168 -4.20 0.89 -3.62
N TYR A 169 -5.17 0.56 -4.46
CA TYR A 169 -5.15 0.96 -5.87
C TYR A 169 -5.04 2.50 -6.02
N TRP A 170 -5.80 3.25 -5.23
CA TRP A 170 -5.75 4.72 -5.19
C TRP A 170 -4.38 5.23 -4.79
N SER A 171 -3.77 4.66 -3.76
CA SER A 171 -2.44 5.08 -3.27
C SER A 171 -1.35 4.99 -4.35
N HIS A 172 -1.44 4.00 -5.25
CA HIS A 172 -0.50 3.81 -6.36
C HIS A 172 -0.81 4.71 -7.55
N THR A 173 -2.08 4.86 -7.91
CA THR A 173 -2.49 5.54 -9.15
C THR A 173 -2.67 7.05 -8.99
N ALA A 174 -3.26 7.48 -7.86
CA ALA A 174 -3.51 8.88 -7.59
C ALA A 174 -2.28 9.57 -6.96
N GLN A 175 -1.53 8.87 -6.10
CA GLN A 175 -0.33 9.41 -5.43
C GLN A 175 -0.55 10.73 -4.64
N ASP A 176 -1.81 11.19 -4.56
CA ASP A 176 -2.33 12.35 -3.87
C ASP A 176 -3.48 11.84 -2.98
N PRO A 177 -3.47 12.12 -1.67
CA PRO A 177 -2.45 12.82 -0.90
C PRO A 177 -1.17 12.00 -0.69
N LEU A 178 -0.03 12.68 -0.52
CA LEU A 178 1.29 12.05 -0.45
C LEU A 178 1.43 11.03 0.69
N PHE A 179 0.78 11.25 1.83
CA PHE A 179 0.84 10.30 2.94
C PHE A 179 0.15 8.97 2.59
N LEU A 180 -0.95 9.00 1.83
CA LEU A 180 -1.60 7.77 1.35
C LEU A 180 -0.70 7.04 0.37
N HIS A 181 -0.01 7.77 -0.51
CA HIS A 181 0.98 7.19 -1.42
C HIS A 181 2.14 6.51 -0.68
N ALA A 182 2.75 7.22 0.27
CA ALA A 182 3.85 6.71 1.08
C ALA A 182 3.41 5.48 1.91
N PHE A 183 2.22 5.54 2.52
CA PHE A 183 1.64 4.41 3.24
C PHE A 183 1.39 3.21 2.33
N GLY A 184 0.79 3.44 1.16
CA GLY A 184 0.58 2.42 0.14
C GLY A 184 1.87 1.71 -0.27
N LYS A 185 2.94 2.49 -0.55
CA LYS A 185 4.28 1.94 -0.82
C LYS A 185 4.84 1.12 0.32
N ILE A 186 4.70 1.58 1.58
CA ILE A 186 5.16 0.83 2.76
C ILE A 186 4.43 -0.51 2.87
N VAL A 187 3.10 -0.50 2.75
CA VAL A 187 2.32 -1.74 2.89
C VAL A 187 2.56 -2.68 1.71
N ALA A 188 2.58 -2.20 0.48
CA ALA A 188 2.92 -3.01 -0.69
C ALA A 188 4.31 -3.63 -0.53
N GLY A 189 5.29 -2.84 -0.07
CA GLY A 189 6.62 -3.33 0.27
C GLY A 189 6.60 -4.40 1.37
N ALA A 190 5.84 -4.21 2.44
CA ALA A 190 5.70 -5.18 3.52
C ALA A 190 5.06 -6.49 3.04
N LEU A 191 4.00 -6.42 2.23
CA LEU A 191 3.31 -7.58 1.65
C LEU A 191 4.23 -8.36 0.70
N CYS A 192 4.96 -7.67 -0.18
CA CYS A 192 5.96 -8.30 -1.05
C CYS A 192 7.04 -9.00 -0.23
N ASN A 193 7.59 -8.34 0.81
CA ASN A 193 8.60 -8.94 1.69
C ASN A 193 8.05 -10.15 2.45
N LEU A 194 6.80 -10.10 2.93
CA LEU A 194 6.14 -11.23 3.59
C LEU A 194 5.98 -12.41 2.64
N PHE A 195 5.57 -12.17 1.40
CA PHE A 195 5.48 -13.20 0.38
C PHE A 195 6.85 -13.86 0.10
N PHE A 196 7.90 -13.05 -0.06
CA PHE A 196 9.27 -13.58 -0.23
C PHE A 196 9.75 -14.36 0.99
N ALA A 197 9.44 -13.91 2.21
CA ALA A 197 9.78 -14.62 3.44
C ALA A 197 9.07 -15.99 3.53
N ILE A 198 7.77 -16.04 3.22
CA ILE A 198 6.99 -17.30 3.19
C ILE A 198 7.57 -18.25 2.14
N ARG A 199 7.85 -17.74 0.94
CA ARG A 199 8.46 -18.53 -0.13
C ARG A 199 9.83 -19.07 0.29
N TRP A 200 10.68 -18.23 0.87
CA TRP A 200 12.00 -18.63 1.37
C TRP A 200 11.89 -19.72 2.45
N LEU A 201 10.99 -19.57 3.42
CA LEU A 201 10.72 -20.58 4.44
C LEU A 201 10.27 -21.92 3.83
N TRP A 202 9.47 -21.88 2.76
CA TRP A 202 9.03 -23.08 2.05
C TRP A 202 10.18 -23.78 1.31
N GLU A 203 11.02 -23.01 0.62
CA GLU A 203 12.22 -23.52 -0.05
C GLU A 203 13.24 -24.07 0.95
N CYS A 204 13.43 -23.42 2.11
CA CYS A 204 14.29 -23.89 3.19
C CYS A 204 13.79 -25.20 3.81
N LYS A 205 12.47 -25.37 4.01
CA LYS A 205 11.91 -26.67 4.45
C LYS A 205 12.21 -27.78 3.44
N GLY A 206 12.08 -27.50 2.14
CA GLY A 206 12.42 -28.45 1.09
C GLY A 206 13.93 -28.75 1.00
N ALA A 207 14.78 -27.75 1.16
CA ALA A 207 16.23 -27.88 1.14
C ALA A 207 16.75 -28.64 2.36
N LEU A 208 16.22 -28.34 3.56
CA LEU A 208 16.55 -29.03 4.80
C LEU A 208 16.11 -30.49 4.75
N GLY A 209 14.91 -30.78 4.23
CA GLY A 209 14.44 -32.15 4.00
C GLY A 209 15.35 -32.94 3.06
N ARG A 210 15.80 -32.33 1.95
CA ARG A 210 16.77 -32.94 1.03
C ARG A 210 18.15 -33.16 1.68
N TRP A 211 18.60 -32.23 2.52
CA TRP A 211 19.87 -32.34 3.24
C TRP A 211 19.85 -33.45 4.27
N ILE A 212 18.76 -33.54 5.06
CA ILE A 212 18.55 -34.62 6.05
C ILE A 212 18.47 -35.98 5.35
N TRP A 213 17.73 -36.09 4.25
CA TRP A 213 17.68 -37.32 3.45
C TRP A 213 19.07 -37.73 2.95
N LYS A 214 19.89 -36.78 2.47
CA LYS A 214 21.25 -37.05 2.00
C LYS A 214 22.17 -37.53 3.13
N ILE A 215 22.05 -36.95 4.34
CA ILE A 215 22.78 -37.44 5.53
C ILE A 215 22.33 -38.87 5.88
N MET A 216 21.02 -39.14 5.91
CA MET A 216 20.49 -40.47 6.22
C MET A 216 20.96 -41.52 5.19
N CYS A 217 20.93 -41.20 3.89
CA CYS A 217 21.40 -42.10 2.84
C CYS A 217 22.92 -42.30 2.85
N CYS A 218 23.71 -41.27 3.18
CA CYS A 218 25.18 -41.41 3.33
C CYS A 218 25.56 -42.21 4.58
N SER A 219 24.77 -42.16 5.65
CA SER A 219 24.97 -42.96 6.86
C SER A 219 24.57 -44.43 6.70
N ALA A 220 23.75 -44.76 5.70
CA ALA A 220 23.20 -46.11 5.50
C ALA A 220 24.04 -47.03 4.59
N ASN A 221 25.23 -46.60 4.15
CA ASN A 221 26.14 -47.47 3.36
C ASN A 221 27.40 -47.88 4.15
N PRO A 222 27.35 -48.96 4.96
CA PRO A 222 28.51 -49.48 5.68
C PRO A 222 29.48 -50.30 4.81
N ARG A 223 29.38 -50.29 3.47
CA ARG A 223 30.16 -51.21 2.61
C ARG A 223 31.58 -50.76 2.22
N ASN A 224 32.15 -49.72 2.84
CA ASN A 224 33.54 -49.31 2.59
C ASN A 224 34.50 -49.51 3.77
N LEU A 225 34.17 -50.40 4.71
CA LEU A 225 35.11 -50.89 5.73
C LEU A 225 35.26 -52.41 5.61
N LEU A 226 35.88 -52.87 4.53
CA LEU A 226 36.58 -54.16 4.55
C LEU A 226 38.04 -53.93 4.17
N PRO A 227 38.98 -54.10 5.11
CA PRO A 227 40.40 -54.09 4.81
C PRO A 227 40.82 -55.46 4.26
N PHE A 228 41.86 -55.43 3.42
CA PHE A 228 42.85 -56.49 3.29
C PHE A 228 42.35 -57.91 2.95
N ARG A 229 42.50 -58.31 1.68
CA ARG A 229 42.80 -59.70 1.34
C ARG A 229 44.15 -59.78 0.65
N VAL A 230 45.19 -59.95 1.46
CA VAL A 230 46.47 -60.52 1.06
C VAL A 230 46.18 -61.94 0.55
N ASN A 231 46.68 -62.30 -0.62
CA ASN A 231 46.96 -63.70 -0.87
C ASN A 231 48.28 -63.91 -1.60
N HIS A 232 49.02 -64.85 -1.01
CA HIS A 232 50.44 -65.12 -1.15
C HIS A 232 50.82 -65.69 -2.53
N ARG A 233 51.99 -65.28 -3.00
CA ARG A 233 52.88 -66.13 -3.83
C ARG A 233 53.18 -67.44 -3.09
N ARG A 234 53.14 -68.57 -3.81
CA ARG A 234 54.12 -69.66 -3.64
C ARG A 234 54.59 -70.13 -5.02
N ASN A 235 55.90 -70.10 -5.17
CA ASN A 235 56.69 -70.68 -6.25
C ASN A 235 56.69 -72.22 -6.13
N SER A 236 56.62 -72.91 -7.27
CA SER A 236 57.53 -73.98 -7.73
C SER A 236 56.88 -74.74 -8.87
#